data_AF-A0A953C934-F1
#
_entry.id   AF-A0A953C934-F1
#
_cell.length_a   1.000
_cell.length_b   1.000
_cell.length_c   1.000
_cell.angle_alpha   90.00
_cell.angle_beta   90.00
_cell.angle_gamma   90.00
#
_symmetry.space_group_name_H-M   'P 1'
#
loop_
_entity.id
_entity.type
_entity.pdbx_description
1 polymer ?
#
loop_
_entity_poly.entity_id
_entity_poly.type
_entity_poly.pdbx_seq_one_letter_code
_entity_poly.pdbx_strand_id
1 'polypeptide(L)' 'MRLFAKWMAAGIAAGVLSGALFGWPYAAAGAGIGAAAGLGIALGLRRRR' A
#
# COMPACT_ATOMS: atom_id res chain seq x y z
N MET A 1 -12.67 9.29 -4.03
CA MET A 1 -12.31 7.90 -4.42
C MET A 1 -10.93 7.79 -5.08
N ARG A 2 -10.57 8.65 -6.06
CA ARG A 2 -9.28 8.57 -6.78
C ARG A 2 -8.03 8.62 -5.89
N LEU A 3 -8.06 9.36 -4.77
CA LEU A 3 -6.92 9.47 -3.86
C LEU A 3 -6.65 8.15 -3.11
N PHE A 4 -7.71 7.48 -2.63
CA PHE A 4 -7.63 6.17 -1.96
C PHE A 4 -7.03 5.12 -2.87
N ALA A 5 -7.55 5.01 -4.11
CA ALA A 5 -7.06 4.04 -5.08
C ALA A 5 -5.57 4.23 -5.40
N LYS A 6 -5.11 5.49 -5.52
CA LYS A 6 -3.69 5.80 -5.79
C LYS A 6 -2.76 5.34 -4.68
N TRP A 7 -3.08 5.71 -3.43
CA TRP A 7 -2.21 5.36 -2.29
C TRP A 7 -2.26 3.87 -1.96
N MET A 8 -3.43 3.25 -2.09
CA MET A 8 -3.57 1.81 -1.90
C MET A 8 -2.80 1.04 -2.98
N ALA A 9 -2.88 1.44 -4.26
CA ALA A 9 -2.10 0.84 -5.34
C ALA A 9 -0.59 1.03 -5.15
N ALA A 10 -0.15 2.22 -4.72
CA ALA A 10 1.25 2.48 -4.43
C ALA A 10 1.79 1.60 -3.29
N GLY A 11 1.00 1.44 -2.22
CA GLY A 11 1.35 0.57 -1.12
C GLY A 11 1.38 -0.91 -1.51
N ILE A 12 0.38 -1.39 -2.25
CA ILE A 12 0.37 -2.76 -2.79
C ILE A 12 1.60 -3.00 -3.67
N ALA A 13 1.91 -2.07 -4.58
CA ALA A 13 3.07 -2.18 -5.46
C ALA A 13 4.39 -2.25 -4.67
N ALA A 14 4.58 -1.39 -3.67
CA ALA A 14 5.75 -1.44 -2.79
C ALA A 14 5.84 -2.78 -2.04
N GLY A 15 4.70 -3.29 -1.60
CA GLY A 15 4.57 -4.60 -0.98
C GLY A 15 4.96 -5.76 -1.88
N VAL A 16 4.43 -5.78 -3.11
CA VAL A 16 4.79 -6.80 -4.11
C VAL A 16 6.27 -6.73 -4.47
N LEU A 17 6.83 -5.52 -4.61
CA LEU A 17 8.26 -5.32 -4.87
C LEU A 17 9.15 -5.87 -3.75
N SER A 18 8.69 -5.86 -2.50
CA SER A 18 9.41 -6.52 -1.40
C SER A 18 9.55 -8.03 -1.62
N GLY A 19 8.62 -8.63 -2.36
CA GLY A 19 8.68 -10.02 -2.78
C GLY A 19 9.85 -10.35 -3.71
N ALA A 20 10.30 -9.39 -4.50
CA ALA A 20 11.48 -9.57 -5.36
C ALA A 20 12.79 -9.65 -4.54
N LEU A 21 12.80 -9.05 -3.35
CA LEU A 21 13.97 -9.01 -2.47
C LEU A 21 13.98 -10.14 -1.44
N PHE A 22 12.81 -10.54 -0.93
CA PHE A 22 12.68 -11.44 0.22
C PHE A 22 11.87 -12.72 -0.07
N GLY A 23 11.27 -12.84 -1.26
CA GLY A 23 10.48 -14.00 -1.69
C GLY A 23 8.96 -13.81 -1.59
N TRP A 24 8.22 -14.76 -2.16
CA TRP A 24 6.76 -14.69 -2.30
C TRP A 24 5.96 -14.43 -0.99
N PRO A 25 6.32 -14.99 0.18
CA PRO A 25 5.61 -14.70 1.43
C PRO A 25 5.64 -13.20 1.79
N TYR A 26 6.76 -12.54 1.50
CA TYR A 26 6.93 -11.11 1.73
C TYR A 26 6.18 -10.28 0.68
N ALA A 27 6.02 -10.78 -0.54
CA ALA A 27 5.16 -10.15 -1.54
C ALA A 27 3.72 -10.02 -1.03
N ALA A 28 3.16 -11.11 -0.49
CA ALA A 28 1.79 -11.15 0.03
C ALA A 28 1.63 -10.32 1.32
N ALA A 29 2.53 -10.52 2.29
CA ALA A 29 2.52 -9.75 3.54
C ALA A 29 2.73 -8.25 3.29
N GLY A 30 3.71 -7.92 2.46
CA GLY A 30 4.03 -6.56 2.05
C GLY A 30 2.86 -5.91 1.30
N ALA A 31 2.20 -6.62 0.39
CA ALA A 31 1.03 -6.10 -0.33
C ALA A 31 -0.12 -5.76 0.63
N GLY A 32 -0.37 -6.62 1.63
CA GLY A 32 -1.37 -6.38 2.67
C GLY A 32 -1.04 -5.16 3.56
N ILE A 33 0.20 -5.10 4.07
CA ILE A 33 0.68 -3.97 4.88
C ILE A 33 0.65 -2.67 4.06
N GLY A 34 1.11 -2.72 2.82
CA GLY A 34 1.14 -1.60 1.90
C GLY A 34 -0.27 -1.10 1.56
N ALA A 35 -1.24 -1.98 1.32
CA ALA A 35 -2.63 -1.61 1.14
C ALA A 35 -3.18 -0.86 2.35
N ALA A 36 -2.95 -1.37 3.57
CA ALA A 36 -3.40 -0.75 4.82
C ALA A 36 -2.73 0.62 5.05
N ALA A 37 -1.41 0.73 4.82
CA ALA A 37 -0.67 1.97 4.92
C ALA A 37 -1.16 3.01 3.90
N GLY A 38 -1.36 2.60 2.65
CA GLY A 38 -1.90 3.45 1.58
C GLY A 38 -3.31 3.98 1.91
N LEU A 39 -4.15 3.14 2.52
CA LEU A 39 -5.48 3.54 2.97
C LEU A 39 -5.40 4.53 4.14
N GLY A 40 -4.50 4.31 5.10
CA GLY A 40 -4.21 5.24 6.20
C GLY A 40 -3.73 6.61 5.71
N ILE A 41 -2.82 6.66 4.74
CA ILE A 41 -2.35 7.90 4.13
C ILE A 41 -3.51 8.64 3.44
N ALA A 42 -4.31 7.93 2.65
CA ALA A 42 -5.44 8.54 1.97
C ALA A 42 -6.49 9.10 2.94
N LEU A 43 -6.78 8.40 4.06
CA LEU A 43 -7.64 8.90 5.12
C LEU A 43 -7.04 10.14 5.82
N GLY A 44 -5.75 10.11 6.14
CA GLY A 44 -5.04 11.22 6.77
C GLY A 44 -5.03 12.47 5.90
N LEU A 45 -4.76 12.33 4.60
CA LEU A 45 -4.81 13.42 3.63
C LEU A 45 -6.23 13.94 3.40
N ARG A 46 -7.25 13.08 3.50
CA ARG A 46 -8.65 13.50 3.43
C ARG A 46 -9.07 14.34 4.64
N ARG A 47 -8.58 14.03 5.85
CA ARG A 47 -8.86 14.83 7.06
C ARG A 47 -8.12 16.18 7.11
N ARG A 48 -7.02 16.32 6.36
CA ARG A 48 -6.22 17.56 6.29
C ARG A 48 -6.67 18.55 5.20
N ARG A 49 -7.66 18.17 4.37
CA ARG A 49 -8.29 19.05 3.37
C ARG A 49 -9.67 19.46 3.86
#